data_AF-A0A6V7WN61-F1
#
_entry.id   AF-A0A6V7WN61-F1
#
_cell.length_a   1.000
_cell.length_b   1.000
_cell.length_c   1.000
_cell.angle_alpha   90.00
_cell.angle_beta   90.00
_cell.angle_gamma   90.00
#
_symmetry.space_group_name_H-M   'P 1'
#
loop_
_entity.id
_entity.type
_entity.pdbx_description
1 polymer ?
#
loop_
_entity_poly.entity_id
_entity_poly.type
_entity_poly.pdbx_seq_one_letter_code
_entity_poly.pdbx_strand_id
1 'polypeptide(L)'
;MIINFAKFILIYFYLPSCSSQSPTGNSTEISNIFLIKTHAVLMIFSWLLFAPLAILFARFQRNPLKRLLGEQLWFQVHRFLNSVTILCTLLAIICIISATGGKWAGPKIGISVIL
;
A
#
# COMPACT_ATOMS: atom_id res chain seq x y z
N MET A 1 16.87 -4.73 -7.51
CA MET A 1 15.53 -4.08 -7.37
C MET A 1 15.13 -3.92 -5.90
N ILE A 2 15.23 -4.96 -5.06
CA ILE A 2 14.88 -4.92 -3.62
C ILE A 2 15.78 -3.97 -2.79
N ILE A 3 17.08 -3.86 -3.11
CA ILE A 3 18.05 -3.08 -2.32
C ILE A 3 17.87 -1.55 -2.49
N ASN A 4 17.54 -1.08 -3.70
CA ASN A 4 17.21 0.32 -3.95
C ASN A 4 15.86 0.72 -3.31
N PHE A 5 14.96 -0.25 -3.12
CA PHE A 5 13.67 -0.03 -2.47
C PHE A 5 13.79 0.06 -0.95
N ALA A 6 14.70 -0.70 -0.32
CA ALA A 6 15.03 -0.53 1.10
C ALA A 6 15.66 0.85 1.37
N LYS A 7 16.50 1.35 0.45
CA LYS A 7 16.98 2.75 0.48
C LYS A 7 15.82 3.75 0.32
N PHE A 8 14.83 3.48 -0.53
CA PHE A 8 13.63 4.32 -0.66
C PHE A 8 12.76 4.32 0.61
N ILE A 9 12.55 3.16 1.25
CA ILE A 9 11.86 3.05 2.55
C ILE A 9 12.60 3.83 3.63
N LEU A 10 13.93 3.68 3.76
CA LEU A 10 14.70 4.45 4.73
C LEU A 10 14.74 5.95 4.39
N ILE A 11 14.71 6.33 3.12
CA ILE A 11 14.63 7.76 2.75
C ILE A 11 13.26 8.34 3.09
N TYR A 12 12.16 7.63 2.85
CA TYR A 12 10.80 8.15 3.12
C TYR A 12 10.33 7.98 4.57
N PHE A 13 10.85 6.99 5.29
CA PHE A 13 10.50 6.71 6.69
C PHE A 13 11.49 7.34 7.68
N TYR A 14 12.76 7.52 7.29
CA TYR A 14 13.84 8.01 8.17
C TYR A 14 14.29 9.45 7.87
N LEU A 15 13.95 10.06 6.71
CA LEU A 15 13.99 11.52 6.68
C LEU A 15 12.80 12.01 7.50
N PRO A 16 13.03 12.82 8.56
CA PRO A 16 11.97 13.67 9.03
C PRO A 16 11.57 14.49 7.81
N SER A 17 10.33 14.34 7.34
CA SER A 17 9.75 15.37 6.48
C SER A 17 9.98 16.64 7.27
N CYS A 18 10.86 17.52 6.78
CA CYS A 18 10.96 18.87 7.29
C CYS A 18 9.60 19.48 7.02
N SER A 19 8.71 19.28 7.98
CA SER A 19 7.41 19.88 8.00
C SER A 19 7.74 21.34 8.20
N SER A 20 7.64 22.13 7.12
CA SER A 20 7.24 23.52 7.26
C SER A 20 5.85 23.50 7.90
N GLN A 21 5.79 23.23 9.21
CA GLN A 21 4.65 23.55 10.05
C GLN A 21 4.60 25.07 10.04
N SER A 22 3.82 25.62 9.12
CA SER A 22 3.31 26.97 9.33
C SER A 22 2.55 26.94 10.68
N PRO A 23 2.80 27.89 11.60
CA PRO A 23 2.35 27.83 13.00
C PRO A 23 0.84 28.10 13.19
N THR A 24 0.00 27.66 12.24
CA THR A 24 -1.46 27.75 12.28
C THR A 24 -2.05 26.41 11.85
N GLY A 25 -1.84 25.37 12.67
CA GLY A 25 -2.30 24.01 12.40
C GLY A 25 -3.80 23.85 12.62
N ASN A 26 -4.55 23.81 11.53
CA ASN A 26 -5.88 23.24 11.46
C ASN A 26 -5.78 21.69 11.56
N SER A 27 -6.51 21.09 12.49
CA SER A 27 -6.50 19.63 12.78
C SER A 27 -6.76 18.72 11.57
N THR A 28 -7.39 19.26 10.53
CA THR A 28 -7.70 18.58 9.26
C THR A 28 -6.45 18.25 8.44
N GLU A 29 -5.46 19.14 8.39
CA GLU A 29 -4.24 18.93 7.59
C GLU A 29 -3.36 17.83 8.19
N ILE A 30 -3.22 17.84 9.52
CA ILE A 30 -2.49 16.80 10.25
C ILE A 30 -3.11 15.43 9.97
N SER A 31 -4.45 15.33 10.04
CA SER A 31 -5.18 14.09 9.77
C SER A 31 -4.96 13.56 8.35
N ASN A 32 -4.95 14.45 7.35
CA ASN A 32 -4.70 14.07 5.96
C ASN A 32 -3.28 13.51 5.75
N ILE A 33 -2.27 14.13 6.38
CA ILE A 33 -0.88 13.64 6.31
C ILE A 33 -0.78 12.22 6.89
N PHE A 34 -1.44 11.96 8.03
CA PHE A 34 -1.46 10.62 8.62
C PHE A 34 -2.17 9.60 7.72
N LEU A 35 -3.29 9.97 7.10
CA LEU A 35 -4.01 9.09 6.16
C LEU A 35 -3.17 8.74 4.92
N ILE A 36 -2.44 9.72 4.37
CA ILE A 36 -1.55 9.51 3.22
C ILE A 36 -0.36 8.61 3.59
N LYS A 37 0.26 8.82 4.76
CA LYS A 37 1.33 7.94 5.26
C LYS A 37 0.81 6.51 5.48
N THR A 38 -0.37 6.36 6.08
CA THR A 38 -1.00 5.06 6.34
C THR A 38 -1.31 4.33 5.02
N HIS A 39 -1.83 5.03 4.01
CA HIS A 39 -2.03 4.49 2.67
C HIS A 39 -0.73 3.90 2.08
N ALA A 40 0.36 4.68 2.09
CA ALA A 40 1.64 4.25 1.53
C ALA A 40 2.18 2.99 2.22
N VAL A 41 2.09 2.94 3.55
CA VAL A 41 2.51 1.80 4.36
C VAL A 41 1.67 0.56 4.03
N LEU A 42 0.34 0.68 4.01
CA LEU A 42 -0.57 -0.43 3.67
C LEU A 42 -0.30 -0.99 2.27
N MET A 43 -0.08 -0.14 1.28
CA MET A 43 0.24 -0.57 -0.09
C MET A 43 1.56 -1.35 -0.16
N ILE A 44 2.58 -0.92 0.58
CA ILE A 44 3.88 -1.62 0.67
C ILE A 44 3.72 -2.99 1.33
N PHE A 45 3.01 -3.07 2.45
CA PHE A 45 2.74 -4.35 3.13
C PHE A 45 2.00 -5.32 2.21
N SER A 46 0.96 -4.85 1.51
CA SER A 46 0.18 -5.64 0.56
C SER A 46 1.04 -6.20 -0.57
N TRP A 47 1.81 -5.34 -1.24
CA TRP A 47 2.56 -5.72 -2.44
C TRP A 47 3.87 -6.45 -2.17
N LEU A 48 4.58 -6.13 -1.08
CA LEU A 48 5.95 -6.64 -0.86
C LEU A 48 6.06 -7.68 0.24
N LEU A 49 5.05 -7.83 1.10
CA LEU A 49 5.00 -8.95 2.03
C LEU A 49 3.99 -9.97 1.55
N PHE A 50 2.71 -9.63 1.42
CA PHE A 50 1.69 -10.63 1.18
C PHE A 50 1.76 -11.28 -0.21
N ALA A 51 1.98 -10.51 -1.29
CA ALA A 51 2.08 -11.06 -2.64
C ALA A 51 3.26 -12.03 -2.86
N PRO A 52 4.53 -11.68 -2.53
CA PRO A 52 5.64 -12.63 -2.68
C PRO A 52 5.54 -13.80 -1.71
N LEU A 53 5.00 -13.60 -0.51
CA LEU A 53 4.79 -14.69 0.44
C LEU A 53 3.79 -15.72 -0.14
N ALA A 54 2.73 -15.27 -0.81
CA ALA A 54 1.78 -16.16 -1.49
C ALA A 54 2.43 -17.01 -2.60
N ILE A 55 3.38 -16.44 -3.34
CA ILE A 55 4.13 -17.12 -4.41
C ILE A 55 5.16 -18.10 -3.81
N LEU A 56 5.89 -17.68 -2.78
CA LEU A 56 6.86 -18.53 -2.09
C LEU A 56 6.18 -19.71 -1.42
N PHE A 57 5.01 -19.52 -0.79
CA PHE A 57 4.23 -20.61 -0.21
C PHE A 57 3.79 -21.64 -1.26
N ALA A 58 3.33 -21.18 -2.44
CA ALA A 58 2.99 -22.09 -3.54
C ALA A 58 4.20 -22.92 -4.00
N ARG A 59 5.41 -22.38 -3.89
CA ARG A 59 6.65 -23.06 -4.29
C ARG A 59 7.20 -24.02 -3.23
N PHE A 60 7.20 -23.63 -1.96
CA PHE A 60 7.78 -24.41 -0.86
C PHE A 60 6.85 -25.48 -0.28
N GLN A 61 5.53 -25.40 -0.51
CA GLN A 61 4.56 -26.41 -0.04
C GLN A 61 4.31 -27.54 -1.04
N ARG A 62 5.28 -27.83 -1.92
CA ARG A 62 5.22 -28.99 -2.84
C ARG A 62 5.40 -30.34 -2.14
N ASN A 63 5.23 -30.42 -0.81
CA ASN A 63 5.20 -31.70 -0.09
C ASN A 63 3.80 -32.31 -0.20
N PRO A 64 3.63 -33.45 -0.89
CA PRO A 64 2.33 -34.00 -1.26
C PRO A 64 1.51 -34.59 -0.10
N LEU A 65 2.05 -34.61 1.12
CA LEU A 65 1.47 -35.36 2.26
C LEU A 65 0.57 -34.55 3.19
N LYS A 66 0.49 -33.21 3.04
CA LYS A 66 -0.35 -32.36 3.91
C LYS A 66 -1.61 -31.91 3.19
N ARG A 67 -2.54 -32.85 3.02
CA ARG A 67 -3.91 -32.60 2.54
C ARG A 67 -4.80 -32.36 3.76
N LEU A 68 -4.91 -31.11 4.20
CA LEU A 68 -5.84 -30.70 5.26
C LEU A 68 -7.15 -30.26 4.58
N LEU A 69 -8.27 -30.92 4.90
CA LEU A 69 -9.62 -30.67 4.37
C LEU A 69 -9.86 -31.05 2.88
N GLY A 70 -9.19 -32.07 2.35
CA GLY A 70 -9.49 -32.59 0.99
C GLY A 70 -8.91 -31.78 -0.17
N GLU A 71 -8.45 -30.56 0.08
CA GLU A 71 -7.69 -29.70 -0.83
C GLU A 71 -6.22 -29.62 -0.42
N GLN A 72 -5.35 -29.22 -1.36
CA GLN A 72 -3.93 -29.05 -1.04
C GLN A 72 -3.76 -27.83 -0.12
N LEU A 73 -3.07 -27.98 1.02
CA LEU A 73 -2.92 -26.91 2.02
C LEU A 73 -2.38 -25.60 1.41
N TRP A 74 -1.49 -25.71 0.42
CA TRP A 74 -0.96 -24.55 -0.28
C TRP A 74 -2.04 -23.72 -0.99
N PHE A 75 -3.11 -24.35 -1.50
CA PHE A 75 -4.23 -23.67 -2.15
C PHE A 75 -5.10 -22.88 -1.17
N GLN A 76 -5.20 -23.35 0.08
CA GLN A 76 -5.92 -22.63 1.14
C GLN A 76 -5.10 -21.42 1.60
N VAL A 77 -3.82 -21.62 1.87
CA VAL A 77 -2.90 -20.54 2.29
C VAL A 77 -2.74 -19.50 1.18
N HIS A 78 -2.63 -19.92 -0.08
CA HIS A 78 -2.56 -19.00 -1.22
C HIS A 78 -3.83 -18.16 -1.36
N ARG A 79 -5.02 -18.76 -1.25
CA ARG A 79 -6.29 -18.02 -1.26
C ARG A 79 -6.37 -17.03 -0.09
N PHE A 80 -6.00 -17.47 1.12
CA PHE A 80 -5.99 -16.62 2.30
C PHE A 80 -5.05 -15.41 2.15
N LEU A 81 -3.80 -15.64 1.72
CA LEU A 81 -2.82 -14.56 1.52
C LEU A 81 -3.27 -13.57 0.44
N ASN A 82 -3.83 -14.04 -0.68
CA ASN A 82 -4.37 -13.14 -1.71
C ASN A 82 -5.60 -12.36 -1.21
N SER A 83 -6.50 -12.98 -0.45
CA SER A 83 -7.63 -12.26 0.17
C SER A 83 -7.15 -11.15 1.10
N VAL A 84 -6.11 -11.40 1.91
CA VAL A 84 -5.51 -10.37 2.78
C VAL A 84 -4.87 -9.25 1.96
N THR A 85 -4.16 -9.57 0.87
CA THR A 85 -3.61 -8.57 -0.07
C THR A 85 -4.71 -7.64 -0.59
N ILE A 86 -5.83 -8.20 -1.05
CA ILE A 86 -6.97 -7.44 -1.59
C ILE A 86 -7.62 -6.58 -0.50
N LEU A 87 -7.82 -7.12 0.71
CA LEU A 87 -8.37 -6.33 1.82
C LEU A 87 -7.46 -5.15 2.16
N CYS A 88 -6.15 -5.37 2.21
CA CYS A 88 -5.18 -4.32 2.51
C CYS A 88 -5.14 -3.23 1.43
N THR A 89 -5.21 -3.60 0.13
CA THR A 89 -5.27 -2.59 -0.95
C THR A 89 -6.59 -1.81 -0.93
N LEU A 90 -7.71 -2.46 -0.66
CA LEU A 90 -9.00 -1.79 -0.52
C LEU A 90 -8.97 -0.74 0.60
N LEU A 91 -8.47 -1.13 1.79
CA LEU A 91 -8.30 -0.21 2.91
C LEU A 91 -7.37 0.96 2.57
N ALA A 92 -6.25 0.69 1.90
CA ALA A 92 -5.34 1.74 1.47
C ALA A 92 -6.01 2.73 0.50
N ILE A 93 -6.79 2.24 -0.47
CA ILE A 93 -7.52 3.08 -1.42
C ILE A 93 -8.54 3.96 -0.67
N ILE A 94 -9.24 3.42 0.31
CA ILE A 94 -10.17 4.19 1.15
C ILE A 94 -9.43 5.31 1.90
N CYS A 95 -8.25 5.05 2.47
CA CYS A 95 -7.46 6.08 3.15
C CYS A 95 -7.10 7.26 2.25
N ILE A 96 -6.68 7.02 1.00
CA ILE A 96 -6.29 8.10 0.09
C ILE A 96 -7.51 8.88 -0.45
N ILE A 97 -8.63 8.20 -0.68
CA ILE A 97 -9.89 8.86 -1.08
C ILE A 97 -10.39 9.75 0.06
N SER A 98 -10.33 9.26 1.30
CA SER A 98 -10.70 10.04 2.49
C SER A 98 -9.80 11.26 2.69
N ALA A 99 -8.49 11.13 2.45
CA ALA A 99 -7.54 12.24 2.59
C ALA A 99 -7.71 13.33 1.52
N THR A 100 -8.15 12.95 0.32
CA THR A 100 -8.35 13.86 -0.82
C THR A 100 -9.77 14.43 -0.90
N GLY A 101 -10.64 14.04 0.04
CA GLY A 101 -12.06 14.42 0.05
C GLY A 101 -12.82 13.96 -1.19
N GLY A 102 -12.35 12.91 -1.87
CA GLY A 102 -12.95 12.40 -3.11
C GLY A 102 -12.89 13.37 -4.31
N LYS A 103 -12.11 14.46 -4.23
CA LYS A 103 -12.00 15.43 -5.32
C LYS A 103 -11.02 14.89 -6.36
N TRP A 104 -11.51 14.59 -7.56
CA TRP A 104 -10.66 14.19 -8.67
C TRP A 104 -9.87 15.39 -9.19
N ALA A 105 -8.56 15.40 -8.95
CA ALA A 105 -7.65 16.39 -9.52
C ALA A 105 -7.30 15.99 -10.97
N GLY A 106 -8.23 16.24 -11.89
CA GLY A 106 -8.00 16.02 -13.32
C GLY A 106 -6.84 16.87 -13.87
N PRO A 107 -6.24 16.49 -15.02
CA PRO A 107 -5.25 17.32 -15.69
C PRO A 107 -5.85 18.70 -15.99
N LYS A 108 -5.28 19.75 -15.39
CA LYS A 108 -5.60 21.13 -15.78
C LYS A 108 -4.92 21.36 -17.14
N ILE A 109 -5.63 21.11 -18.23
CA ILE A 109 -5.18 21.53 -19.56
C ILE A 109 -5.19 23.05 -19.54
N GLY A 110 -4.03 23.65 -19.25
CA GLY A 110 -3.80 25.06 -19.44
C GLY A 110 -3.85 25.34 -20.94
N ILE A 111 -5.03 25.67 -21.47
CA ILE A 111 -5.15 26.33 -22.76
C ILE A 111 -4.64 27.75 -22.53
N SER A 112 -3.31 27.90 -22.49
CA SER A 112 -2.68 29.19 -22.65
C SER A 112 -3.00 29.63 -24.08
N VAL A 113 -4.03 30.46 -24.18
CA VAL A 113 -4.48 31.16 -25.38
C VAL A 113 -3.27 31.60 -26.21
N ILE A 114 -3.10 30.99 -27.38
CA ILE A 114 -2.27 31.48 -28.46
C ILE A 114 -3.17 32.42 -29.27
N LEU A 115 -3.34 33.65 -28.77
CA LEU A 115 -3.83 34.80 -29.53
C LEU A 115 -2.77 35.91 -29.46
#